data_AF-A0A844I467-F1
#
_entry.id   AF-A0A844I467-F1
#
_cell.length_a   1.000
_cell.length_b   1.000
_cell.length_c   1.000
_cell.angle_alpha   90.00
_cell.angle_beta   90.00
_cell.angle_gamma   90.00
#
_symmetry.space_group_name_H-M   'P 1'
#
loop_
_entity.id
_entity.type
_entity.pdbx_description
1 polymer ?
#
loop_
_entity_poly.entity_id
_entity_poly.type
_entity_poly.pdbx_seq_one_letter_code
_entity_poly.pdbx_strand_id
1 'polypeptide(L)'
;MYQTDPPRSAKEFLPTMYDLPSEDPEEPGLPDEFHLLQPQLLRETFCPSKFPENQVFIATDLNLYYDVHHPLWYKRPDWFAVVDVPRLYAQKELRLSYVVWQEGVNPFVVVEFISPGTEKEDLGRTLRDASQPPTKWVVYERVLRVPYYLVFDRYTDQLRAFQLQGSSYAELEINQPRVWLNDIELGLGLWQGVYEGIERQWLRWYDASGNWVLTPAERERKQGERERRRAERLAAQLRALGVEPDFGDDEEG
;
A
#
# COMPACT_ATOMS: atom_id res chain seq x y z
N MET A 1 -17.63 -30.85 -34.74
CA MET A 1 -16.41 -30.79 -33.90
C MET A 1 -16.09 -32.21 -33.48
N TYR A 2 -14.89 -32.71 -33.80
CA TYR A 2 -14.46 -34.05 -33.42
C TYR A 2 -14.01 -34.02 -31.96
N GLN A 3 -14.67 -34.81 -31.10
CA GLN A 3 -14.28 -35.01 -29.71
C GLN A 3 -13.07 -35.94 -29.69
N THR A 4 -11.92 -35.45 -29.20
CA THR A 4 -10.75 -36.30 -28.94
C THR A 4 -10.97 -37.09 -27.65
N ASP A 5 -10.49 -38.33 -27.61
CA ASP A 5 -10.48 -39.18 -26.42
C ASP A 5 -9.02 -39.48 -26.04
N PRO A 6 -8.53 -39.06 -24.86
CA PRO A 6 -9.25 -38.27 -23.86
C PRO A 6 -9.59 -36.85 -24.34
N PRO A 7 -10.63 -36.22 -23.75
CA PRO A 7 -10.94 -34.82 -24.03
C PRO A 7 -9.72 -33.96 -23.72
N ARG A 8 -9.50 -32.94 -24.56
CA ARG A 8 -8.46 -31.93 -24.32
C ARG A 8 -8.65 -31.29 -22.95
N SER A 9 -7.58 -30.76 -22.39
CA SER A 9 -7.68 -30.08 -21.09
C SER A 9 -8.44 -28.77 -21.26
N ALA A 10 -9.33 -28.44 -20.33
CA ALA A 10 -9.98 -27.13 -20.27
C ALA A 10 -8.98 -25.97 -20.38
N LYS A 11 -7.76 -26.14 -19.85
CA LYS A 11 -6.67 -25.15 -19.93
C LYS A 11 -6.19 -24.87 -21.35
N GLU A 12 -6.44 -25.75 -22.31
CA GLU A 12 -5.93 -25.64 -23.68
C GLU A 12 -6.91 -24.92 -24.62
N PHE A 13 -8.20 -24.83 -24.28
CA PHE A 13 -9.20 -24.33 -25.22
C PHE A 13 -10.33 -23.49 -24.60
N LEU A 14 -10.45 -23.42 -23.27
CA LEU A 14 -11.37 -22.50 -22.62
C LEU A 14 -10.68 -21.17 -22.28
N PRO A 15 -11.44 -20.05 -22.25
CA PRO A 15 -10.94 -18.75 -21.79
C PRO A 15 -10.27 -18.85 -20.41
N THR A 16 -9.18 -18.13 -20.24
CA THR A 16 -8.49 -17.91 -18.96
C THR A 16 -9.02 -16.66 -18.28
N MET A 17 -8.55 -16.38 -17.05
CA MET A 17 -8.83 -15.11 -16.36
C MET A 17 -8.42 -13.86 -17.16
N TYR A 18 -7.51 -13.99 -18.15
CA TYR A 18 -7.11 -12.88 -19.02
C TYR A 18 -8.06 -12.64 -20.20
N ASP A 19 -8.93 -13.61 -20.49
CA ASP A 19 -9.85 -13.59 -21.62
C ASP A 19 -11.29 -13.20 -21.21
N LEU A 20 -11.57 -13.14 -19.91
CA LEU A 20 -12.89 -12.88 -19.35
C LEU A 20 -13.03 -11.40 -18.95
N PRO A 21 -14.13 -10.72 -19.32
CA PRO A 21 -14.36 -9.32 -18.99
C PRO A 21 -14.76 -9.12 -17.52
N SER A 22 -14.59 -7.89 -17.02
CA SER A 22 -15.18 -7.45 -15.75
C SER A 22 -16.71 -7.36 -15.83
N GLU A 23 -17.39 -7.45 -14.68
CA GLU A 23 -18.85 -7.26 -14.59
C GLU A 23 -19.25 -5.82 -14.93
N ASP A 24 -18.36 -4.84 -14.70
CA ASP A 24 -18.51 -3.46 -15.12
C ASP A 24 -17.51 -3.12 -16.26
N PRO A 25 -17.98 -2.80 -17.48
CA PRO A 25 -17.12 -2.39 -18.59
C PRO A 25 -16.38 -1.07 -18.36
N GLU A 26 -16.86 -0.24 -17.42
CA GLU A 26 -16.27 1.05 -17.07
C GLU A 26 -15.34 0.98 -15.83
N GLU A 27 -15.26 -0.16 -15.13
CA GLU A 27 -14.25 -0.38 -14.09
C GLU A 27 -12.96 -0.95 -14.71
N PRO A 28 -11.88 -0.15 -14.82
CA PRO A 28 -10.63 -0.64 -15.37
C PRO A 28 -9.94 -1.56 -14.36
N GLY A 29 -10.27 -2.84 -14.41
CA GLY A 29 -9.60 -3.90 -13.64
C GLY A 29 -10.58 -4.71 -12.79
N LEU A 30 -10.49 -6.03 -12.90
CA LEU A 30 -11.16 -6.93 -11.95
C LEU A 30 -10.54 -6.74 -10.56
N PRO A 31 -11.32 -6.82 -9.47
CA PRO A 31 -10.73 -6.97 -8.15
C PRO A 31 -9.85 -8.22 -8.16
N ASP A 32 -8.57 -8.04 -7.90
CA ASP A 32 -7.59 -9.13 -7.87
C ASP A 32 -6.82 -9.18 -6.56
N GLU A 33 -6.18 -10.31 -6.30
CA GLU A 33 -5.48 -10.54 -5.03
C GLU A 33 -4.36 -9.53 -4.77
N PHE A 34 -3.77 -8.95 -5.83
CA PHE A 34 -2.72 -7.96 -5.65
C PHE A 34 -3.27 -6.63 -5.12
N HIS A 35 -4.43 -6.17 -5.59
CA HIS A 35 -5.07 -4.95 -5.06
C HIS A 35 -5.61 -5.13 -3.64
N LEU A 36 -5.69 -6.37 -3.14
CA LEU A 36 -5.88 -6.64 -1.71
C LEU A 36 -4.55 -6.59 -0.94
N LEU A 37 -3.54 -7.34 -1.40
CA LEU A 37 -2.32 -7.61 -0.64
C LEU A 37 -1.32 -6.45 -0.66
N GLN A 38 -1.08 -5.82 -1.80
CA GLN A 38 -0.10 -4.75 -1.92
C GLN A 38 -0.43 -3.53 -1.04
N PRO A 39 -1.66 -2.96 -1.08
CA PRO A 39 -1.99 -1.84 -0.20
C PRO A 39 -2.08 -2.24 1.29
N GLN A 40 -2.38 -3.50 1.61
CA GLN A 40 -2.30 -3.99 2.98
C GLN A 40 -0.85 -4.00 3.49
N LEU A 41 0.11 -4.47 2.70
CA LEU A 41 1.52 -4.40 3.06
C LEU A 41 1.99 -2.94 3.24
N LEU A 42 1.53 -2.02 2.39
CA LEU A 42 1.79 -0.58 2.57
C LEU A 42 1.22 -0.06 3.88
N ARG A 43 -0.03 -0.43 4.22
CA ARG A 43 -0.66 -0.06 5.50
C ARG A 43 0.14 -0.57 6.70
N GLU A 44 0.55 -1.84 6.67
CA GLU A 44 1.25 -2.49 7.79
C GLU A 44 2.65 -1.95 8.04
N THR A 45 3.26 -1.36 7.00
CA THR A 45 4.64 -0.87 7.05
C THR A 45 4.73 0.67 7.05
N PHE A 46 3.62 1.39 6.87
CA PHE A 46 3.59 2.86 6.96
C PHE A 46 3.65 3.32 8.42
N CYS A 47 4.87 3.61 8.90
CA CYS A 47 5.13 4.05 10.27
C CYS A 47 5.93 5.37 10.28
N PRO A 48 5.30 6.51 9.96
CA PRO A 48 6.02 7.78 9.86
C PRO A 48 6.39 8.27 11.26
N SER A 49 7.68 8.22 11.61
CA SER A 49 8.24 8.47 12.95
C SER A 49 7.85 9.82 13.55
N LYS A 50 7.62 10.83 12.72
CA LYS A 50 7.22 12.19 13.13
C LYS A 50 5.79 12.30 13.62
N PHE A 51 4.93 11.34 13.29
CA PHE A 51 3.51 11.40 13.56
C PHE A 51 3.10 10.27 14.50
N PRO A 52 2.37 10.56 15.59
CA PRO A 52 1.77 9.53 16.42
C PRO A 52 0.84 8.60 15.60
N GLU A 53 0.83 7.30 15.91
CA GLU A 53 0.00 6.33 15.17
C GLU A 53 -1.51 6.68 15.18
N ASN A 54 -1.99 7.30 16.25
CA ASN A 54 -3.38 7.76 16.37
C ASN A 54 -3.68 9.06 15.59
N GLN A 55 -2.66 9.70 15.00
CA GLN A 55 -2.74 10.88 14.15
C GLN A 55 -2.40 10.58 12.67
N VAL A 56 -2.53 9.32 12.28
CA VAL A 56 -2.37 8.88 10.91
C VAL A 56 -3.65 8.15 10.48
N PHE A 57 -4.17 8.54 9.32
CA PHE A 57 -5.22 7.80 8.63
C PHE A 57 -4.67 7.21 7.33
N ILE A 58 -4.94 5.93 7.11
CA ILE A 58 -4.56 5.19 5.90
C ILE A 58 -5.83 4.61 5.31
N ALA A 59 -5.96 4.71 3.99
CA ALA A 59 -7.09 4.19 3.25
C ALA A 59 -6.65 3.49 1.96
N THR A 60 -7.51 2.57 1.53
CA THR A 60 -7.38 1.72 0.35
C THR A 60 -8.75 1.66 -0.28
N ASP A 61 -8.86 1.93 -1.58
CA ASP A 61 -10.11 1.95 -2.34
C ASP A 61 -11.25 2.75 -1.69
N LEU A 62 -10.90 3.83 -0.99
CA LEU A 62 -11.84 4.68 -0.29
C LEU A 62 -12.13 5.94 -1.11
N ASN A 63 -13.41 6.28 -1.28
CA ASN A 63 -13.80 7.48 -2.01
C ASN A 63 -13.25 8.74 -1.30
N LEU A 64 -12.51 9.54 -2.06
CA LEU A 64 -11.88 10.79 -1.68
C LEU A 64 -12.62 11.94 -2.38
N TYR A 65 -13.47 12.63 -1.63
CA TYR A 65 -14.22 13.78 -2.11
C TYR A 65 -13.45 15.07 -1.85
N TYR A 66 -13.31 15.91 -2.86
CA TYR A 66 -12.34 17.01 -2.86
C TYR A 66 -12.88 18.39 -3.30
N ASP A 67 -14.10 18.46 -3.85
CA ASP A 67 -14.66 19.71 -4.36
C ASP A 67 -16.05 19.98 -3.76
N VAL A 68 -16.16 21.06 -2.97
CA VAL A 68 -17.42 21.47 -2.33
C VAL A 68 -18.45 22.00 -3.34
N HIS A 69 -17.99 22.51 -4.50
CA HIS A 69 -18.86 22.99 -5.57
C HIS A 69 -19.35 21.85 -6.47
N HIS A 70 -18.64 20.72 -6.46
CA HIS A 70 -19.02 19.49 -7.15
C HIS A 70 -18.99 18.31 -6.17
N PRO A 71 -19.90 18.25 -5.18
CA PRO A 71 -19.80 17.33 -4.05
C PRO A 71 -19.94 15.85 -4.42
N LEU A 72 -20.38 15.54 -5.65
CA LEU A 72 -20.44 14.17 -6.17
C LEU A 72 -19.17 13.76 -6.91
N TRP A 73 -18.20 14.66 -7.10
CA TRP A 73 -16.92 14.32 -7.69
C TRP A 73 -16.00 13.74 -6.61
N TYR A 74 -15.48 12.55 -6.90
CA TYR A 74 -14.52 11.87 -6.06
C TYR A 74 -13.41 11.24 -6.90
N LYS A 75 -12.31 10.92 -6.23
CA LYS A 75 -11.33 9.94 -6.69
C LYS A 75 -11.35 8.75 -5.75
N ARG A 76 -10.85 7.61 -6.22
CA ARG A 76 -10.75 6.39 -5.44
C ARG A 76 -9.33 5.86 -5.61
N PRO A 77 -8.36 6.42 -4.88
CA PRO A 77 -6.98 5.99 -4.99
C PRO A 77 -6.80 4.58 -4.44
N ASP A 78 -5.93 3.77 -5.05
CA ASP A 78 -5.62 2.42 -4.55
C ASP A 78 -5.07 2.47 -3.12
N TRP A 79 -4.24 3.48 -2.81
CA TRP A 79 -3.75 3.70 -1.46
C TRP A 79 -3.45 5.18 -1.21
N PHE A 80 -3.81 5.68 -0.04
CA PHE A 80 -3.37 6.99 0.42
C PHE A 80 -3.24 7.08 1.93
N ALA A 81 -2.40 8.00 2.39
CA ALA A 81 -2.28 8.34 3.79
C ALA A 81 -2.45 9.84 4.04
N VAL A 82 -3.06 10.16 5.17
CA VAL A 82 -3.20 11.49 5.72
C VAL A 82 -2.50 11.50 7.07
N VAL A 83 -1.63 12.47 7.28
CA VAL A 83 -0.92 12.68 8.55
C VAL A 83 -1.51 13.88 9.28
N ASP A 84 -1.30 13.95 10.60
CA ASP A 84 -1.86 14.98 11.48
C ASP A 84 -3.40 15.01 11.49
N VAL A 85 -4.03 13.82 11.37
CA VAL A 85 -5.47 13.66 11.46
C VAL A 85 -5.81 12.46 12.35
N PRO A 86 -6.85 12.53 13.22
CA PRO A 86 -7.26 11.38 14.01
C PRO A 86 -7.55 10.15 13.15
N ARG A 87 -7.07 8.99 13.61
CA ARG A 87 -7.35 7.70 12.97
C ARG A 87 -8.85 7.42 12.83
N LEU A 88 -9.65 7.83 13.83
CA LEU A 88 -11.11 7.71 13.82
C LEU A 88 -11.77 9.03 13.44
N TYR A 89 -12.79 8.94 12.59
CA TYR A 89 -13.66 10.08 12.28
C TYR A 89 -14.44 10.49 13.53
N ALA A 90 -14.48 11.79 13.82
CA ALA A 90 -15.03 12.34 15.06
C ALA A 90 -14.54 11.62 16.34
N GLN A 91 -13.33 11.04 16.29
CA GLN A 91 -12.72 10.22 17.36
C GLN A 91 -13.53 8.96 17.77
N LYS A 92 -14.46 8.50 16.93
CA LYS A 92 -15.37 7.41 17.28
C LYS A 92 -15.61 6.40 16.17
N GLU A 93 -15.70 6.86 14.93
CA GLU A 93 -16.21 6.05 13.82
C GLU A 93 -15.10 5.74 12.81
N LEU A 94 -15.29 4.65 12.07
CA LEU A 94 -14.52 4.37 10.86
C LEU A 94 -15.06 5.22 9.71
N ARG A 95 -14.21 5.57 8.75
CA ARG A 95 -14.57 6.37 7.59
C ARG A 95 -15.22 5.52 6.52
N LEU A 96 -16.38 5.94 6.02
CA LEU A 96 -17.03 5.39 4.82
C LEU A 96 -16.50 6.04 3.54
N SER A 97 -15.97 7.25 3.67
CA SER A 97 -15.28 8.03 2.64
C SER A 97 -14.39 9.05 3.33
N TYR A 98 -13.45 9.65 2.59
CA TYR A 98 -12.67 10.77 3.06
C TYR A 98 -13.19 12.05 2.40
N VAL A 99 -13.83 12.91 3.20
CA VAL A 99 -14.47 14.14 2.71
C VAL A 99 -13.62 15.33 3.11
N VAL A 100 -12.79 15.81 2.18
CA VAL A 100 -11.73 16.80 2.47
C VAL A 100 -12.28 18.08 3.10
N TRP A 101 -13.41 18.60 2.63
CA TRP A 101 -13.99 19.83 3.17
C TRP A 101 -14.62 19.66 4.57
N GLN A 102 -14.82 18.42 5.04
CA GLN A 102 -15.22 18.14 6.43
C GLN A 102 -14.02 17.84 7.32
N GLU A 103 -12.99 17.16 6.77
CA GLU A 103 -11.78 16.76 7.50
C GLU A 103 -10.78 17.92 7.65
N GLY A 104 -10.75 18.86 6.70
CA GLY A 104 -9.88 20.04 6.71
C GLY A 104 -8.41 19.76 6.37
N VAL A 105 -8.04 18.51 6.10
CA VAL A 105 -6.67 18.07 5.79
C VAL A 105 -6.67 17.27 4.49
N ASN A 106 -5.73 17.56 3.59
CA ASN A 106 -5.58 16.82 2.33
C ASN A 106 -4.66 15.59 2.53
N PRO A 107 -4.77 14.56 1.67
CA PRO A 107 -3.80 13.47 1.65
C PRO A 107 -2.36 13.95 1.53
N PHE A 108 -1.48 13.27 2.27
CA PHE A 108 -0.05 13.55 2.29
C PHE A 108 0.69 12.79 1.19
N VAL A 109 0.30 11.53 1.01
CA VAL A 109 0.85 10.64 -0.02
C VAL A 109 -0.27 9.82 -0.65
N VAL A 110 -0.21 9.69 -1.97
CA VAL A 110 -1.10 8.82 -2.76
C VAL A 110 -0.23 7.87 -3.57
N VAL A 111 -0.61 6.59 -3.60
CA VAL A 111 0.02 5.53 -4.40
C VAL A 111 -1.04 4.90 -5.29
N GLU A 112 -0.79 4.82 -6.59
CA GLU A 112 -1.65 4.16 -7.57
C GLU A 112 -0.93 2.96 -8.18
N PHE A 113 -1.65 1.87 -8.38
CA PHE A 113 -1.20 0.64 -9.02
C PHE A 113 -1.77 0.59 -10.42
N ILE A 114 -0.91 0.75 -11.41
CA ILE A 114 -1.35 0.85 -12.80
C ILE A 114 -1.37 -0.50 -13.49
N SER A 115 -2.35 -0.65 -14.37
CA SER A 115 -2.48 -1.76 -15.31
C SER A 115 -2.11 -1.29 -16.73
N PRO A 116 -1.77 -2.23 -17.65
CA PRO A 116 -1.42 -1.88 -19.02
C PRO A 116 -2.50 -1.01 -19.67
N GLY A 117 -2.13 0.19 -20.09
CA GLY A 117 -3.03 1.14 -20.77
C GLY A 117 -3.57 2.29 -19.92
N THR A 118 -3.44 2.24 -18.59
CA THR A 118 -3.88 3.33 -17.68
C THR A 118 -2.82 4.43 -17.50
N GLU A 119 -1.55 4.15 -17.83
CA GLU A 119 -0.41 5.06 -17.71
C GLU A 119 -0.67 6.50 -18.16
N LYS A 120 -1.34 6.70 -19.30
CA LYS A 120 -1.54 8.06 -19.83
C LYS A 120 -2.44 8.89 -18.93
N GLU A 121 -3.43 8.28 -18.28
CA GLU A 121 -4.31 8.99 -17.36
C GLU A 121 -3.61 9.28 -16.05
N ASP A 122 -2.96 8.27 -15.46
CA ASP A 122 -2.25 8.40 -14.18
C ASP A 122 -1.02 9.31 -14.27
N LEU A 123 -0.51 9.57 -15.47
CA LEU A 123 0.60 10.52 -15.72
C LEU A 123 0.14 11.89 -16.24
N GLY A 124 -1.17 12.17 -16.22
CA GLY A 124 -1.73 13.46 -16.64
C GLY A 124 -1.53 13.77 -18.13
N ARG A 125 -1.37 12.73 -18.97
CA ARG A 125 -1.14 12.85 -20.43
C ARG A 125 -2.43 12.75 -21.24
N THR A 126 -3.59 12.67 -20.59
CA THR A 126 -4.91 12.70 -21.23
C THR A 126 -5.49 14.12 -21.24
N LEU A 127 -6.00 14.54 -22.39
CA LEU A 127 -6.79 15.76 -22.53
C LEU A 127 -8.25 15.48 -22.15
N ARG A 128 -8.91 16.45 -21.50
CA ARG A 128 -10.27 16.32 -21.00
C ARG A 128 -11.23 17.33 -21.63
N ASP A 129 -12.49 16.96 -21.75
CA ASP A 129 -13.62 17.86 -21.98
C ASP A 129 -14.04 18.53 -20.65
N ALA A 130 -14.41 19.82 -20.68
CA ALA A 130 -14.80 20.63 -19.52
C ALA A 130 -16.02 20.09 -18.74
N SER A 131 -16.77 19.13 -19.30
CA SER A 131 -17.97 18.53 -18.68
C SER A 131 -17.72 17.37 -17.70
N GLN A 132 -16.54 16.73 -17.71
CA GLN A 132 -16.24 15.56 -16.85
C GLN A 132 -15.65 15.91 -15.46
N PRO A 133 -15.36 14.97 -14.55
CA PRO A 133 -14.51 15.24 -13.38
C PRO A 133 -13.02 15.37 -13.78
N PRO A 134 -12.19 16.21 -13.13
CA PRO A 134 -10.75 16.31 -13.44
C PRO A 134 -10.03 14.96 -13.35
N THR A 135 -8.96 14.76 -14.13
CA THR A 135 -8.10 13.55 -14.04
C THR A 135 -7.47 13.42 -12.66
N LYS A 136 -7.07 12.20 -12.24
CA LYS A 136 -6.33 11.96 -10.99
C LYS A 136 -5.16 12.93 -10.81
N TRP A 137 -4.29 13.06 -11.81
CA TRP A 137 -3.15 13.98 -11.78
C TRP A 137 -3.52 15.41 -11.40
N VAL A 138 -4.50 16.01 -12.11
CA VAL A 138 -4.98 17.38 -11.84
C VAL A 138 -5.55 17.51 -10.42
N VAL A 139 -6.32 16.52 -9.96
CA VAL A 139 -6.87 16.54 -8.60
C VAL A 139 -5.74 16.52 -7.58
N TYR A 140 -4.80 15.58 -7.69
CA TYR A 140 -3.72 15.43 -6.73
C TYR A 140 -2.75 16.62 -6.76
N GLU A 141 -2.35 17.08 -7.95
CA GLU A 141 -1.38 18.18 -8.12
C GLU A 141 -1.96 19.54 -7.77
N ARG A 142 -3.14 19.87 -8.31
CA ARG A 142 -3.65 21.24 -8.35
C ARG A 142 -4.74 21.52 -7.33
N VAL A 143 -5.59 20.54 -7.05
CA VAL A 143 -6.73 20.72 -6.13
C VAL A 143 -6.35 20.33 -4.71
N LEU A 144 -5.93 19.09 -4.52
CA LEU A 144 -5.55 18.54 -3.21
C LEU A 144 -4.12 18.88 -2.81
N ARG A 145 -3.26 19.24 -3.77
CA ARG A 145 -1.87 19.61 -3.51
C ARG A 145 -1.15 18.52 -2.71
N VAL A 146 -1.37 17.25 -3.06
CA VAL A 146 -0.81 16.08 -2.36
C VAL A 146 0.71 16.16 -2.48
N PRO A 147 1.47 16.24 -1.36
CA PRO A 147 2.92 16.38 -1.37
C PRO A 147 3.66 15.31 -2.19
N TYR A 148 3.24 14.05 -2.07
CA TYR A 148 3.86 12.93 -2.78
C TYR A 148 2.84 12.09 -3.55
N TYR A 149 3.12 11.86 -4.83
CA TYR A 149 2.33 11.00 -5.69
C TYR A 149 3.22 9.92 -6.28
N LEU A 150 2.85 8.65 -6.11
CA LEU A 150 3.64 7.52 -6.59
C LEU A 150 2.77 6.63 -7.47
N VAL A 151 3.39 6.11 -8.52
CA VAL A 151 2.75 5.23 -9.49
C VAL A 151 3.61 3.97 -9.61
N PHE A 152 2.98 2.82 -9.50
CA PHE A 152 3.66 1.53 -9.60
C PHE A 152 3.00 0.62 -10.63
N ASP A 153 3.79 0.23 -11.63
CA ASP A 153 3.43 -0.79 -12.59
C ASP A 153 3.89 -2.15 -12.08
N ARG A 154 2.93 -2.97 -11.66
CA ARG A 154 3.15 -4.33 -11.14
C ARG A 154 3.56 -5.36 -12.19
N TYR A 155 3.44 -5.05 -13.47
CA TYR A 155 3.77 -5.95 -14.59
C TYR A 155 5.20 -5.71 -15.08
N THR A 156 5.68 -4.48 -14.97
CA THR A 156 7.06 -4.11 -15.34
C THR A 156 7.96 -3.82 -14.14
N ASP A 157 7.42 -3.88 -12.94
CA ASP A 157 8.06 -3.50 -11.67
C ASP A 157 8.66 -2.07 -11.72
N GLN A 158 7.99 -1.15 -12.44
CA GLN A 158 8.41 0.25 -12.53
C GLN A 158 7.74 1.10 -11.45
N LEU A 159 8.56 1.64 -10.56
CA LEU A 159 8.15 2.66 -9.59
C LEU A 159 8.52 4.04 -10.11
N ARG A 160 7.54 4.95 -10.13
CA ARG A 160 7.74 6.38 -10.39
C ARG A 160 7.19 7.17 -9.21
N ALA A 161 7.90 8.23 -8.85
CA ALA A 161 7.54 9.06 -7.71
C ALA A 161 7.63 10.53 -8.09
N PHE A 162 6.70 11.31 -7.59
CA PHE A 162 6.57 12.73 -7.87
C PHE A 162 6.41 13.48 -6.56
N GLN A 163 7.11 14.60 -6.43
CA GLN A 163 6.98 15.51 -5.31
C GLN A 163 6.39 16.82 -5.80
N LEU A 164 5.44 17.37 -5.05
CA LEU A 164 4.89 18.68 -5.34
C LEU A 164 5.93 19.76 -5.00
N GLN A 165 6.46 20.42 -6.03
CA GLN A 165 7.45 21.48 -5.89
C GLN A 165 6.87 22.78 -6.46
N GLY A 166 6.60 23.75 -5.59
CA GLY A 166 5.88 24.95 -6.00
C GLY A 166 4.48 24.57 -6.53
N SER A 167 4.16 24.93 -7.76
CA SER A 167 2.82 24.72 -8.35
C SER A 167 2.61 23.38 -9.04
N SER A 168 3.65 22.56 -9.23
CA SER A 168 3.57 21.34 -10.06
C SER A 168 4.38 20.19 -9.51
N TYR A 169 4.06 18.98 -9.95
CA TYR A 169 4.84 17.79 -9.66
C TYR A 169 6.19 17.80 -10.40
N ALA A 170 7.25 17.50 -9.66
CA ALA A 170 8.56 17.15 -10.19
C ALA A 170 8.81 15.67 -9.94
N GLU A 171 9.26 14.96 -10.97
CA GLU A 171 9.63 13.54 -10.84
C GLU A 171 10.90 13.41 -9.99
N LEU A 172 10.84 12.53 -8.99
CA LEU A 172 11.96 12.22 -8.11
C LEU A 172 12.84 11.17 -8.78
N GLU A 173 14.15 11.31 -8.58
CA GLU A 173 15.11 10.30 -9.04
C GLU A 173 14.95 9.02 -8.21
N ILE A 174 14.72 7.90 -8.90
CA ILE A 174 14.60 6.57 -8.31
C ILE A 174 15.96 5.89 -8.42
N ASN A 175 16.60 5.65 -7.27
CA ASN A 175 17.85 4.91 -7.17
C ASN A 175 17.58 3.56 -6.49
N GLN A 176 17.98 2.45 -7.12
CA GLN A 176 17.78 1.09 -6.58
C GLN A 176 16.34 0.82 -6.13
N PRO A 177 15.42 0.70 -7.10
CA PRO A 177 14.01 1.12 -7.03
C PRO A 177 13.50 1.62 -5.66
N ARG A 178 14.09 2.69 -5.14
CA ARG A 178 13.75 3.31 -3.86
C ARG A 178 13.64 4.81 -4.05
N VAL A 179 12.71 5.40 -3.31
CA VAL A 179 12.53 6.84 -3.14
C VAL A 179 12.45 7.16 -1.66
N TRP A 180 12.98 8.31 -1.27
CA TRP A 180 12.97 8.79 0.11
C TRP A 180 12.08 10.03 0.23
N LEU A 181 11.13 10.01 1.17
CA LEU A 181 10.18 11.09 1.43
C LEU A 181 10.59 11.81 2.72
N ASN A 182 11.38 12.88 2.56
CA ASN A 182 12.00 13.62 3.66
C ASN A 182 10.99 14.11 4.72
N ASP A 183 9.81 14.54 4.29
CA ASP A 183 8.84 15.16 5.18
C ASP A 183 8.27 14.18 6.22
N ILE A 184 8.19 12.89 5.89
CA ILE A 184 7.69 11.83 6.78
C ILE A 184 8.77 10.85 7.29
N GLU A 185 10.04 11.09 6.95
CA GLU A 185 11.19 10.23 7.33
C GLU A 185 10.96 8.75 7.01
N LEU A 186 10.36 8.50 5.85
CA LEU A 186 10.14 7.17 5.32
C LEU A 186 10.55 7.12 3.86
N GLY A 187 11.00 5.96 3.43
CA GLY A 187 11.19 5.68 2.02
C GLY A 187 10.28 4.57 1.54
N LEU A 188 9.93 4.59 0.26
CA LEU A 188 9.20 3.53 -0.40
C LEU A 188 10.10 2.89 -1.46
N GLY A 189 10.06 1.58 -1.59
CA GLY A 189 10.77 0.91 -2.68
C GLY A 189 10.34 -0.52 -2.90
N LEU A 190 10.99 -1.14 -3.88
CA LEU A 190 10.76 -2.55 -4.22
C LEU A 190 11.57 -3.48 -3.32
N TRP A 191 10.82 -4.32 -2.61
CA TRP A 191 11.32 -5.39 -1.77
C TRP A 191 10.99 -6.73 -2.41
N GLN A 192 12.03 -7.50 -2.75
CA GLN A 192 11.88 -8.90 -3.15
C GLN A 192 11.71 -9.75 -1.90
N GLY A 193 10.57 -10.44 -1.77
CA GLY A 193 10.32 -11.32 -0.64
C GLY A 193 8.94 -11.96 -0.64
N VAL A 194 8.64 -12.67 0.45
CA VAL A 194 7.40 -13.42 0.63
C VAL A 194 6.46 -12.63 1.53
N TYR A 195 5.28 -12.28 1.04
CA TYR A 195 4.19 -11.69 1.81
C TYR A 195 2.93 -12.53 1.60
N GLU A 196 2.24 -12.89 2.69
CA GLU A 196 1.07 -13.80 2.65
C GLU A 196 1.31 -15.08 1.82
N GLY A 197 2.52 -15.65 1.93
CA GLY A 197 2.91 -16.88 1.21
C GLY A 197 3.28 -16.70 -0.25
N ILE A 198 3.25 -15.48 -0.78
CA ILE A 198 3.53 -15.18 -2.19
C ILE A 198 4.88 -14.47 -2.33
N GLU A 199 5.81 -15.12 -3.05
CA GLU A 199 7.11 -14.54 -3.40
C GLU A 199 7.02 -13.65 -4.64
N ARG A 200 7.36 -12.36 -4.52
CA ARG A 200 7.45 -11.41 -5.64
C ARG A 200 8.17 -10.12 -5.23
N GLN A 201 8.27 -9.17 -6.16
CA GLN A 201 8.55 -7.78 -5.84
C GLN A 201 7.28 -7.10 -5.30
N TRP A 202 7.42 -6.52 -4.12
CA TRP A 202 6.38 -5.76 -3.44
C TRP A 202 6.87 -4.35 -3.16
N LEU A 203 5.98 -3.36 -3.23
CA LEU A 203 6.25 -2.07 -2.61
C LEU A 203 6.20 -2.20 -1.08
N ARG A 204 7.20 -1.64 -0.43
CA ARG A 204 7.33 -1.70 1.03
C ARG A 204 8.00 -0.44 1.57
N TRP A 205 7.56 0.02 2.74
CA TRP A 205 8.20 1.15 3.41
C TRP A 205 9.51 0.73 4.09
N TYR A 206 10.50 1.62 4.09
CA TYR A 206 11.79 1.47 4.78
C TYR A 206 12.12 2.71 5.63
N ASP A 207 12.92 2.50 6.67
CA ASP A 207 13.31 3.52 7.64
C ASP A 207 14.55 4.31 7.20
N ALA A 208 14.93 5.33 7.98
CA ALA A 208 16.10 6.18 7.72
C ALA A 208 17.44 5.42 7.75
N SER A 209 17.47 4.21 8.31
CA SER A 209 18.65 3.34 8.30
C SER A 209 18.68 2.42 7.07
N GLY A 210 17.70 2.52 6.17
CA GLY A 210 17.58 1.68 4.98
C GLY A 210 16.97 0.30 5.24
N ASN A 211 16.47 0.03 6.45
CA ASN A 211 15.84 -1.23 6.80
C ASN A 211 14.36 -1.22 6.39
N TRP A 212 13.89 -2.31 5.81
CA TRP A 212 12.46 -2.48 5.57
C TRP A 212 11.69 -2.48 6.89
N VAL A 213 10.65 -1.65 6.96
CA VAL A 213 9.77 -1.61 8.12
C VAL A 213 9.07 -2.96 8.20
N LEU A 214 9.20 -3.62 9.35
CA LEU A 214 8.61 -4.94 9.60
C LEU A 214 7.09 -4.85 9.68
N THR A 215 6.36 -5.85 9.16
CA THR A 215 4.93 -6.00 9.42
C THR A 215 4.69 -6.37 10.89
N PRO A 216 3.47 -6.22 11.44
CA PRO A 216 3.15 -6.70 12.78
C PRO A 216 3.56 -8.16 13.02
N ALA A 217 3.23 -9.05 12.08
CA ALA A 217 3.56 -10.47 12.17
C ALA A 217 5.08 -10.74 12.19
N GLU A 218 5.86 -10.02 11.37
CA GLU A 218 7.32 -10.13 11.38
C GLU A 218 7.93 -9.59 12.69
N ARG A 219 7.36 -8.50 13.26
CA ARG A 219 7.80 -7.96 14.56
C ARG A 219 7.56 -8.96 15.68
N GLU A 220 6.37 -9.56 15.72
CA GLU A 220 6.02 -10.58 16.72
C GLU A 220 6.95 -11.79 16.63
N ARG A 221 7.18 -12.34 15.42
CA ARG A 221 8.12 -13.44 15.21
C ARG A 221 9.53 -13.09 15.70
N LYS A 222 10.03 -11.91 15.32
CA LYS A 222 11.38 -11.46 15.72
C LYS A 222 11.49 -11.27 17.24
N GLN A 223 10.43 -10.79 17.89
CA GLN A 223 10.40 -10.64 19.35
C GLN A 223 10.38 -12.01 20.04
N GLY A 224 9.55 -12.96 19.59
CA GLY A 224 9.50 -14.32 20.13
C GLY A 224 10.83 -15.06 19.97
N GLU A 225 11.49 -14.95 18.82
CA GLU A 225 12.83 -15.51 18.61
C GLU A 225 13.88 -14.89 19.56
N ARG A 226 13.80 -13.59 19.81
CA ARG A 226 14.71 -12.89 20.71
C ARG A 226 14.50 -13.31 22.16
N GLU A 227 13.26 -13.44 22.58
CA GLU A 227 12.89 -13.91 23.92
C GLU A 227 13.34 -15.35 24.14
N ARG A 228 13.09 -16.23 23.17
CA ARG A 228 13.57 -17.62 23.20
C ARG A 228 15.08 -17.71 23.32
N ARG A 229 15.84 -16.97 22.50
CA ARG A 229 17.32 -16.94 22.59
C ARG A 229 17.80 -16.38 23.93
N ARG A 230 17.09 -15.42 24.51
CA ARG A 230 17.43 -14.87 25.83
C ARG A 230 17.17 -15.90 26.93
N ALA A 231 16.05 -16.61 26.88
CA ALA A 231 15.71 -17.67 27.81
C ALA A 231 16.75 -18.80 27.74
N GLU A 232 17.10 -19.26 26.53
CA GLU A 232 18.14 -20.28 26.31
C GLU A 232 19.50 -19.86 26.89
N ARG A 233 19.89 -18.58 26.71
CA ARG A 233 21.14 -18.05 27.26
C ARG A 233 21.14 -17.98 28.79
N LEU A 234 20.05 -17.51 29.40
CA LEU A 234 19.93 -17.43 30.85
C LEU A 234 19.90 -18.83 31.47
N ALA A 235 19.21 -19.77 30.85
CA ALA A 235 19.17 -21.17 31.26
C ALA A 235 20.55 -21.83 31.24
N ALA A 236 21.35 -21.57 30.20
CA ALA A 236 22.73 -22.03 30.14
C ALA A 236 23.59 -21.43 31.27
N GLN A 237 23.39 -20.16 31.61
CA GLN A 237 24.08 -19.51 32.73
C GLN A 237 23.67 -20.08 34.09
N LEU A 238 22.38 -20.31 34.31
CA LEU A 238 21.87 -20.94 35.54
C LEU A 238 22.41 -22.36 35.70
N ARG A 239 22.39 -23.17 34.65
CA ARG A 239 22.98 -24.51 34.66
C ARG A 239 24.48 -24.48 34.95
N ALA A 240 25.22 -23.49 34.41
CA ALA A 240 26.63 -23.30 34.72
C ALA A 240 26.88 -22.91 36.20
N LEU A 241 25.90 -22.30 36.86
CA LEU A 241 25.91 -21.99 38.29
C LEU A 241 25.35 -23.14 39.16
N GLY A 242 24.99 -24.28 38.56
CA GLY A 242 24.44 -25.44 39.26
C GLY A 242 22.96 -25.31 39.64
N VAL A 243 22.24 -24.36 39.05
CA VAL A 243 20.79 -24.19 39.24
C VAL A 243 20.07 -24.75 38.00
N GLU A 244 19.21 -25.75 38.18
CA GLU A 244 18.36 -26.23 37.10
C GLU A 244 17.19 -25.25 36.91
N PRO A 245 17.02 -24.64 35.71
CA PRO A 245 15.90 -23.74 35.44
C PRO A 245 14.60 -24.55 35.32
N ASP A 246 13.60 -24.17 36.11
CA ASP A 246 12.22 -24.61 35.91
C ASP A 246 11.56 -23.69 34.87
N PHE A 247 11.09 -24.26 33.77
CA PHE A 247 10.43 -23.51 32.70
C PHE A 247 8.91 -23.55 32.80
N GLY A 248 8.34 -24.31 33.75
CA GLY A 248 6.93 -24.65 33.74
C GLY A 248 6.60 -25.54 32.54
N ASP A 249 5.91 -26.66 32.77
CA ASP A 249 5.34 -27.42 31.67
C ASP A 249 4.14 -26.64 31.12
N ASP A 250 4.26 -26.13 29.89
CA ASP A 250 3.11 -25.72 29.09
C ASP A 250 2.32 -26.99 28.72
N GLU A 251 1.57 -27.55 29.68
CA GLU A 251 0.44 -28.43 29.38
C GLU A 251 -0.72 -27.56 28.85
N GLU A 252 -0.62 -27.14 27.59
CA GLU A 252 -1.80 -26.75 26.80
C GLU A 252 -2.33 -27.99 26.07
N GLY A 253 -3.45 -28.51 26.57
CA GLY A 253 -4.30 -29.50 25.90
C GLY A 253 -5.31 -28.89 24.95
#